data_AF-A0A402ATI2-F1
#
_entry.id   AF-A0A402ATI2-F1
#
_cell.length_a   1.000
_cell.length_b   1.000
_cell.length_c   1.000
_cell.angle_alpha   90.00
_cell.angle_beta   90.00
_cell.angle_gamma   90.00
#
_symmetry.space_group_name_H-M   'P 1'
#
loop_
_entity.id
_entity.type
_entity.pdbx_description
1 polymer ?
#
loop_
_entity_poly.entity_id
_entity_poly.type
_entity_poly.pdbx_seq_one_letter_code
_entity_poly.pdbx_strand_id
1 'polypeptide(L)'
;MDVNEIAESVEQVSKIYAEAFNIERDASWFVLKLQEEVGELIQSYLMLTGKARTKGKTTEEIQAEFNAEVADVFCQLLLLARYNGVDLEKEVANKWLSRLKK
;
A
#
# COMPACT_ATOMS: atom_id res chain seq x y z
N MET A 1 4.34 -10.98 11.98
CA MET A 1 2.89 -10.83 11.78
C MET A 1 2.54 -11.54 10.49
N ASP A 2 1.46 -12.31 10.50
CA ASP A 2 0.87 -12.85 9.27
C ASP A 2 0.12 -11.75 8.49
N VAL A 3 -0.14 -11.97 7.20
CA VAL A 3 -0.82 -10.98 6.32
C VAL A 3 -2.19 -10.59 6.88
N ASN A 4 -2.92 -11.53 7.47
CA ASN A 4 -4.22 -11.25 8.08
C ASN A 4 -4.10 -10.35 9.32
N GLU A 5 -3.10 -10.59 10.17
CA GLU A 5 -2.84 -9.75 11.36
C GLU A 5 -2.45 -8.32 10.97
N ILE A 6 -1.67 -8.19 9.88
CA ILE A 6 -1.33 -6.88 9.31
C ILE A 6 -2.61 -6.20 8.79
N ALA A 7 -3.42 -6.89 8.00
CA ALA A 7 -4.67 -6.33 7.46
C ALA A 7 -5.63 -5.85 8.55
N GLU A 8 -5.74 -6.57 9.66
CA GLU A 8 -6.56 -6.16 10.82
C GLU A 8 -6.00 -4.90 11.50
N SER A 9 -4.69 -4.86 11.74
CA SER A 9 -4.04 -3.72 12.38
C SER A 9 -4.13 -2.46 11.51
N VAL A 10 -3.89 -2.61 10.21
CA VAL A 10 -3.97 -1.52 9.23
C VAL A 10 -5.41 -1.02 9.10
N GLU A 11 -6.41 -1.89 9.15
CA GLU A 11 -7.82 -1.48 9.14
C GLU A 11 -8.18 -0.62 10.36
N GLN A 12 -7.64 -0.92 11.54
CA GLN A 12 -7.83 -0.07 12.72
C GLN A 12 -7.19 1.31 12.53
N VAL A 13 -5.96 1.37 12.02
CA VAL A 13 -5.27 2.63 11.73
C VAL A 13 -6.02 3.45 10.68
N SER A 14 -6.50 2.81 9.62
CA SER A 14 -7.26 3.45 8.54
C SER A 14 -8.57 4.05 9.04
N LYS A 15 -9.26 3.39 9.99
CA LYS A 15 -10.47 3.94 10.63
C LYS A 15 -10.16 5.18 11.45
N ILE A 16 -9.11 5.14 12.28
CA ILE A 16 -8.68 6.29 13.07
C ILE A 16 -8.38 7.49 12.17
N TYR A 17 -7.68 7.25 11.05
CA TYR A 17 -7.41 8.29 10.06
C TYR A 17 -8.71 8.85 9.46
N ALA A 18 -9.63 7.99 9.02
CA ALA A 18 -10.88 8.45 8.42
C ALA A 18 -11.77 9.24 9.40
N GLU A 19 -11.82 8.82 10.68
CA GLU A 19 -12.51 9.54 11.73
C GLU A 19 -11.87 10.92 11.99
N ALA A 20 -10.54 10.98 12.07
CA ALA A 20 -9.81 12.22 12.30
C ALA A 20 -10.00 13.26 11.19
N PHE A 21 -10.13 12.82 9.94
CA PHE A 21 -10.24 13.69 8.76
C PHE A 21 -11.66 13.77 8.18
N ASN A 22 -12.66 13.18 8.84
CA ASN A 22 -14.05 13.12 8.39
C ASN A 22 -14.19 12.60 6.94
N ILE A 23 -13.53 11.48 6.67
CA ILE A 23 -13.47 10.83 5.36
C ILE A 23 -14.49 9.69 5.29
N GLU A 24 -15.33 9.69 4.26
CA GLU A 24 -16.12 8.52 3.91
C GLU A 24 -15.27 7.52 3.12
N ARG A 25 -14.99 6.36 3.70
CA ARG A 25 -14.23 5.28 3.06
C ARG A 25 -15.13 4.40 2.19
N ASP A 26 -15.71 4.98 1.15
CA ASP A 26 -16.51 4.22 0.19
C ASP A 26 -15.64 3.39 -0.77
N ALA A 27 -16.27 2.65 -1.69
CA ALA A 27 -15.55 1.80 -2.65
C ALA A 27 -14.55 2.59 -3.52
N SER A 28 -14.91 3.82 -3.88
CA SER A 28 -14.07 4.68 -4.72
C SER A 28 -12.87 5.19 -3.94
N TRP A 29 -13.06 5.52 -2.66
CA TRP A 29 -12.01 6.02 -1.79
C TRP A 29 -10.83 5.06 -1.70
N PHE A 30 -11.07 3.76 -1.49
CA PHE A 30 -9.99 2.79 -1.38
C PHE A 30 -9.13 2.70 -2.65
N VAL A 31 -9.77 2.77 -3.83
CA VAL A 31 -9.08 2.73 -5.13
C VAL A 31 -8.32 4.03 -5.39
N LEU A 32 -8.91 5.18 -5.07
CA LEU A 32 -8.26 6.49 -5.25
C LEU A 32 -7.08 6.66 -4.31
N LYS A 33 -7.21 6.28 -3.04
CA LYS A 33 -6.09 6.22 -2.10
C LYS A 33 -4.99 5.28 -2.59
N LEU A 34 -5.33 4.09 -3.11
CA LEU A 34 -4.31 3.20 -3.69
C LEU A 34 -3.55 3.87 -4.85
N GLN A 35 -4.24 4.62 -5.70
CA GLN A 35 -3.60 5.36 -6.78
C GLN A 35 -2.68 6.46 -6.25
N GLU A 36 -3.07 7.16 -5.18
CA GLU A 36 -2.25 8.16 -4.49
C GLU A 36 -0.95 7.53 -3.97
N GLU A 37 -1.03 6.46 -3.18
CA GLU A 37 0.16 5.77 -2.62
C GLU A 37 1.09 5.27 -3.74
N VAL A 38 0.52 4.74 -4.84
CA VAL A 38 1.32 4.33 -6.01
C VAL A 38 2.02 5.54 -6.66
N GLY A 39 1.38 6.71 -6.67
CA GLY A 39 1.98 7.95 -7.16
C GLY A 39 3.17 8.39 -6.31
N GLU A 40 3.03 8.32 -4.99
CA GLU A 40 4.10 8.64 -4.03
C GLU A 40 5.26 7.65 -4.12
N LEU A 41 4.97 6.35 -4.24
CA LEU A 41 5.95 5.31 -4.54
C LEU A 41 6.72 5.57 -5.84
N ILE A 42 6.04 5.96 -6.92
CA ILE A 42 6.69 6.30 -8.18
C ILE A 42 7.58 7.52 -8.00
N GLN A 43 7.12 8.54 -7.28
CA GLN A 43 7.90 9.74 -7.02
C GLN A 43 9.20 9.41 -6.26
N SER A 44 9.11 8.65 -5.17
CA SER A 44 10.26 8.24 -4.35
C SER A 44 11.22 7.36 -5.15
N TYR A 45 10.71 6.43 -5.97
CA TYR A 45 11.53 5.62 -6.88
C TYR A 45 12.26 6.45 -7.95
N LEU A 46 11.61 7.47 -8.52
CA LEU A 46 12.26 8.36 -9.49
C LEU A 46 13.35 9.19 -8.82
N MET A 47 13.17 9.64 -7.58
CA MET A 47 14.23 10.30 -6.80
C MET A 47 15.38 9.33 -6.52
N LEU A 48 15.07 8.10 -6.08
CA LEU A 48 16.06 7.07 -5.75
C LEU A 48 16.92 6.68 -6.96
N THR A 49 16.32 6.64 -8.15
CA THR A 49 17.02 6.30 -9.39
C THR A 49 17.61 7.49 -10.15
N GLY A 50 17.63 8.68 -9.53
CA GLY A 50 18.23 9.90 -10.11
C GLY A 50 17.45 10.49 -11.29
N LYS A 51 16.17 10.13 -11.46
CA LYS A 51 15.29 10.60 -12.53
C LYS A 51 14.36 11.75 -12.11
N ALA A 52 14.39 12.16 -10.85
CA ALA A 52 13.67 13.30 -10.31
C ALA A 52 14.56 14.14 -9.38
N ARG A 53 14.14 15.38 -9.10
CA ARG A 53 14.83 16.25 -8.14
C ARG A 53 14.71 15.65 -6.74
N THR A 54 15.80 15.62 -5.99
CA THR A 54 15.85 15.12 -4.60
C THR A 54 15.11 16.00 -3.60
N LYS A 55 14.67 17.20 -4.00
CA LYS A 55 13.97 18.19 -3.16
C LYS A 55 14.74 18.52 -1.85
N GLY A 56 16.06 18.42 -1.88
CA GLY A 56 16.92 18.69 -0.72
C GLY A 56 17.13 17.49 0.21
N LYS A 57 16.57 16.32 -0.12
CA LYS A 57 16.73 15.08 0.67
C LYS A 57 18.07 14.40 0.39
N THR A 58 18.62 13.74 1.41
CA THR A 58 19.78 12.85 1.27
C THR A 58 19.39 11.52 0.61
N THR A 59 20.38 10.73 0.20
CA THR A 59 20.13 9.40 -0.37
C THR A 59 19.46 8.47 0.64
N GLU A 60 19.85 8.56 1.92
CA GLU A 60 19.28 7.76 3.01
C GLU A 60 17.81 8.13 3.26
N GLU A 61 17.48 9.43 3.23
CA GLU A 61 16.11 9.92 3.38
C GLU A 61 15.22 9.45 2.22
N ILE A 62 15.72 9.52 0.98
CA ILE A 62 14.99 9.02 -0.20
C ILE A 62 14.77 7.52 -0.12
N GLN A 63 15.77 6.76 0.35
CA GLN A 63 15.63 5.31 0.52
C GLN A 63 14.60 4.96 1.62
N ALA A 64 14.59 5.72 2.72
CA ALA A 64 13.63 5.53 3.78
C ALA A 64 12.20 5.86 3.33
N GLU A 65 12.02 6.96 2.59
CA GLU A 65 10.74 7.33 1.97
C GLU A 65 10.28 6.23 1.02
N PHE A 66 11.12 5.77 0.09
CA PHE A 66 10.76 4.67 -0.80
C PHE A 66 10.30 3.42 -0.05
N ASN A 67 10.97 3.05 1.04
CA ASN A 67 10.57 1.90 1.85
C ASN A 67 9.21 2.11 2.52
N ALA A 68 8.92 3.33 2.99
CA ALA A 68 7.63 3.69 3.55
C ALA A 68 6.52 3.60 2.50
N GLU A 69 6.74 4.18 1.30
CA GLU A 69 5.76 4.14 0.21
C GLU A 69 5.44 2.71 -0.27
N VAL A 70 6.43 1.82 -0.27
CA VAL A 70 6.19 0.39 -0.55
C VAL A 70 5.25 -0.22 0.50
N ALA A 71 5.43 0.14 1.77
CA ALA A 71 4.56 -0.32 2.84
C ALA A 71 3.15 0.28 2.71
N ASP A 72 3.02 1.56 2.35
CA ASP A 72 1.72 2.22 2.17
C ASP A 72 0.92 1.63 1.02
N VAL A 73 1.56 1.37 -0.13
CA VAL A 73 0.92 0.66 -1.25
C VAL A 73 0.46 -0.75 -0.84
N PHE A 74 1.29 -1.48 -0.08
CA PHE A 74 0.93 -2.81 0.41
C PHE A 74 -0.27 -2.76 1.37
N CYS A 75 -0.22 -1.88 2.37
CA CYS A 75 -1.27 -1.66 3.35
C CYS A 75 -2.60 -1.24 2.69
N GLN A 76 -2.54 -0.31 1.74
CA GLN A 76 -3.74 0.15 1.03
C GLN A 76 -4.33 -0.93 0.12
N LEU A 77 -3.51 -1.82 -0.44
CA LEU A 77 -3.99 -3.01 -1.16
C LEU A 77 -4.71 -4.00 -0.22
N LEU A 78 -4.17 -4.23 0.99
CA LEU A 78 -4.84 -5.07 2.00
C LEU A 78 -6.20 -4.50 2.40
N LEU A 79 -6.28 -3.18 2.61
CA LEU A 79 -7.53 -2.47 2.91
C LEU A 79 -8.56 -2.62 1.78
N LEU A 80 -8.14 -2.40 0.53
CA LEU A 80 -8.99 -2.57 -0.64
C LEU A 80 -9.52 -4.00 -0.76
N ALA A 81 -8.67 -5.00 -0.56
CA ALA A 81 -9.06 -6.40 -0.60
C ALA A 81 -10.07 -6.73 0.51
N ARG A 82 -9.80 -6.27 1.74
CA ARG A 82 -10.68 -6.47 2.89
C ARG A 82 -12.06 -5.84 2.66
N TYR A 83 -12.10 -4.60 2.16
CA TYR A 83 -13.34 -3.90 1.85
C TYR A 83 -14.21 -4.66 0.83
N ASN A 84 -13.58 -5.30 -0.16
CA ASN A 84 -14.27 -6.07 -1.20
C ASN A 84 -14.48 -7.56 -0.83
N GLY A 85 -14.07 -8.00 0.37
CA GLY A 85 -14.18 -9.40 0.79
C GLY A 85 -13.29 -10.37 0.00
N VAL A 86 -12.17 -9.89 -0.53
CA VAL A 86 -11.20 -10.70 -1.28
C VAL A 86 -10.29 -11.47 -0.33
N ASP A 87 -10.33 -12.79 -0.39
CA ASP A 87 -9.36 -13.68 0.25
C ASP A 87 -8.04 -13.68 -0.53
N LEU A 88 -7.16 -12.74 -0.21
CA LEU A 88 -5.91 -12.54 -0.94
C LEU A 88 -5.00 -13.77 -0.92
N GLU A 89 -4.90 -14.48 0.21
CA GLU A 89 -4.06 -15.68 0.30
C GLU A 89 -4.54 -16.77 -0.65
N LYS A 90 -5.85 -17.03 -0.64
CA LYS A 90 -6.47 -17.98 -1.57
C LYS A 90 -6.27 -17.56 -3.02
N GLU A 91 -6.47 -16.28 -3.36
CA GLU A 91 -6.30 -15.79 -4.73
C GLU A 91 -4.85 -15.86 -5.20
N VAL A 92 -3.88 -15.57 -4.33
CA VAL A 92 -2.45 -15.75 -4.61
C VAL A 92 -2.12 -17.22 -4.82
N ALA A 93 -2.63 -18.11 -3.96
CA ALA A 93 -2.44 -19.55 -4.08
C ALA A 93 -3.00 -20.10 -5.41
N ASN A 94 -4.20 -19.67 -5.78
CA ASN A 94 -4.88 -20.10 -7.01
C ASN A 94 -4.20 -19.56 -8.28
N LYS A 95 -3.85 -18.27 -8.30
CA LYS A 95 -3.38 -17.59 -9.52
C LYS A 95 -1.88 -17.71 -9.75
N TRP A 96 -1.08 -17.56 -8.69
CA TRP A 96 0.38 -17.46 -8.79
C TRP A 96 1.06 -18.76 -8.37
N LEU A 97 0.76 -19.27 -7.18
CA LEU A 97 1.46 -20.44 -6.63
C LEU A 97 1.05 -21.76 -7.31
N SER A 98 -0.09 -21.80 -7.99
CA SER A 98 -0.47 -22.92 -8.85
C SER A 98 0.57 -23.25 -9.93
N ARG A 99 1.42 -22.26 -10.30
CA ARG A 99 2.52 -22.45 -11.26
C ARG A 99 3.74 -23.16 -10.69
N LEU A 100 3.90 -23.20 -9.35
CA LEU A 100 5.01 -23.91 -8.67
C LEU A 100 4.73 -25.40 -8.51
N LYS A 101 3.48 -25.84 -8.66
CA LYS A 101 3.06 -27.24 -8.54
C LYS A 101 3.28 -28.03 -9.86
N LYS A 102 4.20 -27.58 -10.72
CA LYS A 102 4.55 -28.21 -12.00
C LYS A 102 5.85 -28.99 -11.90
#